data_AF-A0A923I3Y7-F1
#
_entry.id   AF-A0A923I3Y7-F1
#
_cell.length_a   1.000
_cell.length_b   1.000
_cell.length_c   1.000
_cell.angle_alpha   90.00
_cell.angle_beta   90.00
_cell.angle_gamma   90.00
#
_symmetry.space_group_name_H-M   'P 1'
#
loop_
_entity.id
_entity.type
_entity.pdbx_description
1 polymer ?
#
loop_
_entity_poly.entity_id
_entity_poly.type
_entity_poly.pdbx_seq_one_letter_code
_entity_poly.pdbx_strand_id
1 'polypeptide(L)'
;AEKAGLLTRLKDEGLLGNTQRYLGKLAGQSGVNANTVPAVASVSPDEQFSQLLAGIHDELKALDTAATPAAPSAAPMAKAANPMARNSSDISARSLKNASPPAVSSVQTQKRIERVQLKIQALKKMYAGIEQSFNDTEQQLKAANMPAEILQRHHAAVAQYQSRQKQFQQLSEQVERSSGAEQQRALVELSRFMGTHQNAKPHQFTDPNKLPFGSPSNKVRKPNETKAEYQASLFPPKYDKIMLAGAIPDGLKLAQASLPVLPVAQDTAETEDIQLTPAVKAKAQELNNNPVQIYNWVR
;
A
#
# COMPACT_ATOMS: atom_id res chain seq x y z
N ALA A 1 29.57 -2.58 54.01
CA ALA A 1 29.40 -4.02 53.73
C ALA A 1 27.99 -4.39 53.27
N GLU A 2 27.10 -3.45 52.96
CA GLU A 2 25.81 -3.73 52.30
C GLU A 2 25.48 -2.51 51.44
N LYS A 3 25.88 -2.53 50.17
CA LYS A 3 25.53 -1.58 49.07
C LYS A 3 26.42 -1.71 47.84
N ALA A 4 27.34 -2.69 47.80
CA ALA A 4 28.21 -2.96 46.66
C ALA A 4 28.01 -4.36 46.04
N GLY A 5 26.87 -5.02 46.31
CA GLY A 5 26.62 -6.42 45.90
C GLY A 5 25.40 -6.63 44.99
N LEU A 6 24.78 -5.57 44.46
CA LEU A 6 23.58 -5.67 43.60
C LEU A 6 23.77 -5.07 42.19
N LEU A 7 25.00 -4.72 41.83
CA LEU A 7 25.38 -4.19 40.51
C LEU A 7 26.07 -5.21 39.61
N THR A 8 26.04 -6.50 39.98
CA THR A 8 26.71 -7.59 39.23
C THR A 8 25.81 -8.80 39.00
N ARG A 9 24.48 -8.62 38.97
CA ARG A 9 23.54 -9.73 38.71
C ARG A 9 22.27 -9.34 37.93
N LEU A 10 22.40 -8.39 37.01
CA LEU A 10 21.34 -7.97 36.06
C LEU A 10 21.91 -7.70 34.64
N LYS A 11 22.99 -8.41 34.28
CA LYS A 11 23.66 -8.26 32.97
C LYS A 11 23.46 -9.44 32.01
N ASP A 12 22.72 -10.48 32.40
CA ASP A 12 22.61 -11.74 31.65
C ASP A 12 21.19 -12.12 31.18
N GLU A 13 20.18 -11.28 31.33
CA GLU A 13 18.88 -11.55 30.71
C GLU A 13 18.57 -10.51 29.63
N GLY A 14 18.71 -10.94 28.38
CA GLY A 14 18.52 -10.17 27.16
C GLY A 14 17.11 -9.62 26.97
N LEU A 15 16.78 -8.57 27.71
CA LEU A 15 15.61 -7.72 27.52
C LEU A 15 16.01 -6.40 26.86
N LEU A 16 16.33 -6.48 25.57
CA LEU A 16 16.33 -5.33 24.65
C LEU A 16 15.59 -5.72 23.36
N GLY A 17 14.26 -5.79 23.46
CA GLY A 17 13.34 -5.69 22.33
C GLY A 17 12.56 -4.38 22.49
N ASN A 18 13.12 -3.23 22.12
CA ASN A 18 13.07 -2.63 20.79
C ASN A 18 11.70 -2.02 20.42
N THR A 19 11.39 -0.88 21.03
CA THR A 19 10.54 0.18 20.46
C THR A 19 11.34 1.49 20.36
N GLN A 20 12.58 1.43 19.87
CA GLN A 20 13.41 2.60 19.55
C GLN A 20 13.18 3.07 18.09
N ARG A 21 11.93 3.27 17.67
CA ARG A 21 11.65 3.86 16.33
C ARG A 21 10.80 5.12 16.31
N TYR A 22 10.34 5.59 17.45
CA TYR A 22 9.64 6.87 17.53
C TYR A 22 10.26 7.69 18.65
N LEU A 23 10.94 8.79 18.26
CA LEU A 23 11.49 9.88 19.10
C LEU A 23 12.93 9.76 19.65
N GLY A 24 13.94 9.67 18.77
CA GLY A 24 15.31 9.94 19.21
C GLY A 24 16.38 9.98 18.12
N LYS A 25 16.53 11.09 17.40
CA LYS A 25 17.84 11.47 16.84
C LYS A 25 17.95 12.95 16.44
N LEU A 26 17.96 13.81 17.46
CA LEU A 26 18.69 15.08 17.41
C LEU A 26 19.88 14.97 18.37
N ALA A 27 20.93 14.25 17.96
CA ALA A 27 22.28 14.39 18.52
C ALA A 27 23.28 13.51 17.75
N GLY A 28 24.36 14.13 17.25
CA GLY A 28 25.72 13.58 17.35
C GLY A 28 26.18 12.57 16.30
N GLN A 29 27.07 13.03 15.42
CA GLN A 29 28.00 12.24 14.60
C GLN A 29 28.95 11.39 15.45
N SER A 30 29.26 10.17 15.01
CA SER A 30 30.64 9.64 14.83
C SER A 30 30.65 8.11 14.71
N GLY A 31 31.52 7.59 13.85
CA GLY A 31 32.05 6.23 13.97
C GLY A 31 31.54 5.22 12.97
N VAL A 32 32.32 5.04 11.90
CA VAL A 32 32.23 3.96 10.91
C VAL A 32 32.68 2.65 11.56
N ASN A 33 31.95 1.54 11.38
CA ASN A 33 32.56 0.23 11.18
C ASN A 33 31.57 -0.75 10.54
N ALA A 34 31.98 -1.26 9.38
CA ALA A 34 31.26 -2.21 8.57
C ALA A 34 31.70 -3.63 8.93
N ASN A 35 30.85 -4.39 9.61
CA ASN A 35 30.68 -5.83 9.39
C ASN A 35 29.52 -6.33 10.27
N THR A 36 28.35 -6.60 9.70
CA THR A 36 27.34 -7.43 10.38
C THR A 36 26.53 -8.18 9.33
N VAL A 37 26.76 -9.49 9.30
CA VAL A 37 25.95 -10.51 8.64
C VAL A 37 24.48 -10.31 9.04
N PRO A 38 23.49 -10.45 8.15
CA PRO A 38 22.09 -10.24 8.51
C PRO A 38 21.66 -11.30 9.54
N ALA A 39 21.49 -10.87 10.79
CA ALA A 39 20.82 -11.66 11.82
C ALA A 39 19.38 -11.91 11.37
N VAL A 40 18.97 -13.18 11.35
CA VAL A 40 17.57 -13.58 11.19
C VAL A 40 16.78 -12.87 12.29
N ALA A 41 15.98 -11.88 11.93
CA ALA A 41 15.24 -11.07 12.87
C ALA A 41 14.30 -11.98 13.68
N SER A 42 14.52 -12.05 14.99
CA SER A 42 13.59 -12.68 15.93
C SER A 42 12.23 -11.99 15.79
N VAL A 43 11.18 -12.74 15.42
CA VAL A 43 9.80 -12.24 15.29
C VAL A 43 9.39 -11.62 16.62
N SER A 44 9.01 -10.34 16.61
CA SER A 44 8.63 -9.62 17.83
C SER A 44 7.35 -10.20 18.46
N PRO A 45 7.14 -10.09 19.79
CA PRO A 45 5.93 -10.59 20.44
C PRO A 45 4.63 -10.06 19.83
N ASP A 46 4.60 -8.79 19.43
CA ASP A 46 3.44 -8.16 18.78
C ASP A 46 3.14 -8.77 17.40
N GLU A 47 4.19 -9.10 16.66
CA GLU A 47 4.08 -9.74 15.36
C GLU A 47 3.60 -11.20 15.52
N GLN A 48 4.11 -11.93 16.53
CA GLN A 48 3.61 -13.27 16.86
C GLN A 48 2.13 -13.24 17.25
N PHE A 49 1.70 -12.27 18.06
CA PHE A 49 0.29 -12.08 18.42
C PHE A 49 -0.59 -11.83 17.19
N SER A 50 -0.11 -10.96 16.30
CA SER A 50 -0.81 -10.62 15.05
C SER A 50 -0.93 -11.82 14.12
N GLN A 51 0.13 -12.62 14.00
CA GLN A 51 0.15 -13.87 13.23
C GLN A 51 -0.81 -14.92 13.80
N LEU A 52 -0.89 -15.06 15.13
CA LEU A 52 -1.84 -15.97 15.77
C LEU A 52 -3.28 -15.56 15.48
N LEU A 53 -3.62 -14.27 15.60
CA LEU A 53 -4.95 -13.75 15.25
C LEU A 53 -5.30 -13.99 13.78
N ALA A 54 -4.39 -13.67 12.85
CA ALA A 54 -4.59 -13.96 11.43
C ALA A 54 -4.80 -15.46 11.19
N GLY A 55 -4.01 -16.30 11.85
CA GLY A 55 -4.15 -17.74 11.78
C GLY A 55 -5.46 -18.28 12.34
N ILE A 56 -6.08 -17.63 13.33
CA ILE A 56 -7.43 -17.98 13.80
C ILE A 56 -8.47 -17.59 12.75
N HIS A 57 -8.37 -16.38 12.21
CA HIS A 57 -9.28 -15.88 11.17
C HIS A 57 -9.32 -16.80 9.95
N ASP A 58 -8.16 -17.26 9.48
CA ASP A 58 -8.05 -18.12 8.30
C ASP A 58 -8.69 -19.50 8.54
N GLU A 59 -8.54 -20.06 9.75
CA GLU A 59 -9.17 -21.34 10.10
C GLU A 59 -10.69 -21.20 10.23
N LEU A 60 -11.18 -20.10 10.83
CA LEU A 60 -12.61 -19.80 10.91
C LEU A 60 -13.24 -19.60 9.53
N LYS A 61 -12.54 -18.90 8.64
CA LYS A 61 -12.97 -18.74 7.24
C LYS A 61 -13.02 -20.07 6.51
N ALA A 62 -12.04 -20.95 6.73
CA ALA A 62 -12.04 -22.28 6.15
C ALA A 62 -13.19 -23.15 6.67
N LEU A 63 -13.54 -23.04 7.96
CA LEU A 63 -14.70 -23.72 8.56
C LEU A 63 -16.02 -23.28 7.94
N ASP A 64 -16.17 -21.99 7.62
CA ASP A 64 -17.37 -21.46 6.96
C ASP A 64 -17.51 -21.97 5.51
N THR A 65 -16.41 -22.00 4.76
CA THR A 65 -16.41 -22.55 3.39
C THR A 65 -16.67 -24.06 3.33
N ALA A 66 -16.28 -24.82 4.38
CA ALA A 66 -16.51 -26.26 4.45
C ALA A 66 -17.98 -26.63 4.78
N ALA A 67 -18.75 -25.68 5.33
CA ALA A 67 -20.17 -25.87 5.66
C ALA A 67 -21.11 -25.64 4.46
N THR A 68 -20.60 -25.06 3.37
CA THR A 68 -21.38 -24.87 2.13
C THR A 68 -21.19 -26.08 1.21
N PRO A 69 -22.23 -26.89 0.92
CA PRO A 69 -22.09 -27.96 -0.05
C PRO A 69 -21.80 -27.35 -1.42
N ALA A 70 -20.70 -27.79 -2.05
CA ALA A 70 -20.34 -27.41 -3.41
C ALA A 70 -21.54 -27.63 -4.34
N ALA A 71 -22.11 -26.54 -4.87
CA ALA A 71 -23.09 -26.64 -5.95
C ALA A 71 -22.42 -27.32 -7.16
N PRO A 72 -23.09 -28.27 -7.84
CA PRO A 72 -22.53 -28.88 -9.03
C PRO A 72 -22.32 -27.79 -10.09
N SER A 73 -21.08 -27.68 -10.56
CA SER A 73 -20.67 -26.88 -11.71
C SER A 73 -21.52 -27.25 -12.92
N ALA A 74 -22.53 -26.44 -13.23
CA ALA A 74 -23.29 -26.55 -14.47
C ALA A 74 -22.39 -26.10 -15.63
N ALA A 75 -22.08 -27.04 -16.54
CA ALA A 75 -21.52 -26.75 -17.84
C ALA A 75 -22.46 -25.85 -18.67
N PRO A 76 -21.95 -25.03 -19.60
CA PRO A 76 -22.75 -24.06 -20.34
C PRO A 76 -23.46 -24.75 -21.51
N MET A 77 -24.79 -24.69 -21.59
CA MET A 77 -25.52 -25.01 -22.80
C MET A 77 -26.46 -23.86 -23.22
N ALA A 78 -26.10 -23.31 -24.38
CA ALA A 78 -26.92 -22.85 -25.49
C ALA A 78 -28.28 -22.14 -25.26
N LYS A 79 -28.34 -20.92 -25.82
CA LYS A 79 -29.52 -20.20 -26.35
C LYS A 79 -30.68 -21.09 -26.82
N ALA A 80 -31.90 -20.76 -26.36
CA ALA A 80 -33.10 -20.66 -27.20
C ALA A 80 -34.20 -19.83 -26.50
N ALA A 81 -35.06 -19.22 -27.31
CA ALA A 81 -35.94 -18.11 -27.01
C ALA A 81 -37.29 -18.45 -26.33
N ASN A 82 -37.74 -17.48 -25.53
CA ASN A 82 -39.11 -17.01 -25.25
C ASN A 82 -40.18 -17.84 -24.49
N PRO A 83 -41.15 -17.15 -23.83
CA PRO A 83 -41.79 -17.59 -22.60
C PRO A 83 -43.30 -17.86 -22.74
N MET A 84 -43.88 -18.69 -21.85
CA MET A 84 -45.23 -18.49 -21.28
C MET A 84 -45.62 -19.61 -20.31
N ALA A 85 -46.52 -19.25 -19.39
CA ALA A 85 -47.48 -20.08 -18.64
C ALA A 85 -47.12 -20.59 -17.21
N ARG A 86 -47.72 -19.86 -16.24
CA ARG A 86 -48.68 -20.30 -15.21
C ARG A 86 -48.39 -21.52 -14.31
N ASN A 87 -48.41 -21.19 -13.01
CA ASN A 87 -49.11 -21.84 -11.88
C ASN A 87 -48.89 -23.32 -11.56
N SER A 88 -48.32 -23.50 -10.36
CA SER A 88 -48.86 -24.21 -9.20
C SER A 88 -49.12 -25.72 -9.26
N SER A 89 -48.57 -26.35 -8.21
CA SER A 89 -49.02 -27.51 -7.44
C SER A 89 -48.87 -28.92 -8.01
N ASP A 90 -48.14 -29.68 -7.18
CA ASP A 90 -48.16 -31.13 -6.99
C ASP A 90 -47.50 -32.02 -8.05
N ILE A 91 -46.50 -32.80 -7.61
CA ILE A 91 -46.68 -34.24 -7.34
C ILE A 91 -45.32 -34.86 -6.94
N SER A 92 -45.33 -35.43 -5.73
CA SER A 92 -44.64 -36.66 -5.30
C SER A 92 -43.11 -36.71 -5.15
N ALA A 93 -42.71 -36.75 -3.87
CA ALA A 93 -42.08 -37.91 -3.24
C ALA A 93 -41.36 -38.90 -4.19
N ARG A 94 -40.07 -38.68 -4.41
CA ARG A 94 -39.11 -39.74 -4.75
C ARG A 94 -37.87 -39.62 -3.90
N SER A 95 -37.81 -40.54 -2.95
CA SER A 95 -36.63 -41.11 -2.31
C SER A 95 -35.33 -40.86 -3.08
N LEU A 96 -34.45 -40.02 -2.53
CA LEU A 96 -33.00 -40.20 -2.61
C LEU A 96 -32.37 -39.66 -1.31
N LYS A 97 -32.21 -40.59 -0.37
CA LYS A 97 -31.02 -40.76 0.49
C LYS A 97 -30.59 -39.54 1.31
N ASN A 98 -30.74 -39.68 2.63
CA ASN A 98 -29.84 -39.10 3.62
C ASN A 98 -28.38 -39.25 3.15
N ALA A 99 -27.85 -38.25 2.47
CA ALA A 99 -26.43 -38.04 2.41
C ALA A 99 -26.03 -37.54 3.80
N SER A 100 -25.76 -38.47 4.71
CA SER A 100 -24.79 -38.16 5.76
C SER A 100 -23.57 -37.58 5.04
N PRO A 101 -23.13 -36.35 5.36
CA PRO A 101 -21.89 -35.85 4.81
C PRO A 101 -20.80 -36.89 5.14
N PRO A 102 -19.89 -37.21 4.20
CA PRO A 102 -18.91 -38.24 4.42
C PRO A 102 -18.12 -37.90 5.69
N ALA A 103 -17.95 -38.89 6.57
CA ALA A 103 -17.28 -38.76 7.88
C ALA A 103 -15.86 -38.14 7.81
N VAL A 104 -15.31 -38.01 6.61
CA VAL A 104 -14.07 -37.29 6.31
C VAL A 104 -14.18 -35.78 6.56
N SER A 105 -15.37 -35.18 6.35
CA SER A 105 -15.63 -33.76 6.60
C SER A 105 -15.70 -33.43 8.10
N SER A 106 -16.35 -34.27 8.91
CA SER A 106 -16.48 -34.03 10.35
C SER A 106 -15.13 -34.16 11.08
N VAL A 107 -14.28 -35.12 10.70
CA VAL A 107 -12.94 -35.27 11.29
C VAL A 107 -12.03 -34.07 10.92
N GLN A 108 -12.09 -33.59 9.68
CA GLN A 108 -11.32 -32.40 9.27
C GLN A 108 -11.82 -31.13 9.97
N THR A 109 -13.13 -30.98 10.10
CA THR A 109 -13.76 -29.89 10.87
C THR A 109 -13.31 -29.92 12.33
N GLN A 110 -13.33 -31.10 12.97
CA GLN A 110 -12.89 -31.23 14.36
C GLN A 110 -11.41 -30.85 14.54
N LYS A 111 -10.52 -31.32 13.64
CA LYS A 111 -9.11 -30.94 13.66
C LYS A 111 -8.91 -29.42 13.50
N ARG A 112 -9.72 -28.75 12.69
CA ARG A 112 -9.68 -27.29 12.53
C ARG A 112 -10.11 -26.57 13.79
N ILE A 113 -11.17 -27.05 14.45
CA ILE A 113 -11.64 -26.52 15.73
C ILE A 113 -10.54 -26.66 16.79
N GLU A 114 -9.89 -27.83 16.88
CA GLU A 114 -8.75 -28.04 17.78
C GLU A 114 -7.60 -27.06 17.49
N ARG A 115 -7.26 -26.81 16.22
CA ARG A 115 -6.25 -25.81 15.84
C ARG A 115 -6.64 -24.40 16.26
N VAL A 116 -7.91 -24.02 16.10
CA VAL A 116 -8.43 -22.72 16.57
C VAL A 116 -8.26 -22.60 18.09
N GLN A 117 -8.68 -23.61 18.84
CA GLN A 117 -8.55 -23.63 20.31
C GLN A 117 -7.08 -23.52 20.74
N LEU A 118 -6.18 -24.25 20.09
CA LEU A 118 -4.75 -24.22 20.41
C LEU A 118 -4.14 -22.82 20.19
N LYS A 119 -4.51 -22.14 19.10
CA LYS A 119 -4.09 -20.75 18.83
C LYS A 119 -4.69 -19.76 19.83
N ILE A 120 -5.96 -19.92 20.21
CA ILE A 120 -6.60 -19.12 21.27
C ILE A 120 -5.83 -19.25 22.59
N GLN A 121 -5.43 -20.46 22.97
CA GLN A 121 -4.67 -20.70 24.19
C GLN A 121 -3.26 -20.09 24.13
N ALA A 122 -2.59 -20.15 22.97
CA ALA A 122 -1.33 -19.45 22.78
C ALA A 122 -1.49 -17.94 22.94
N LEU A 123 -2.55 -17.37 22.37
CA LEU A 123 -2.88 -15.95 22.43
C LEU A 123 -3.19 -15.49 23.87
N LYS A 124 -3.92 -16.30 24.65
CA LYS A 124 -4.19 -16.05 26.08
C LYS A 124 -2.91 -15.84 26.89
N LYS A 125 -1.84 -16.57 26.59
CA LYS A 125 -0.54 -16.45 27.29
C LYS A 125 0.19 -15.14 26.97
N MET A 126 -0.18 -14.45 25.91
CA MET A 126 0.49 -13.21 25.47
C MET A 126 -0.17 -11.94 26.03
N TYR A 127 -1.38 -12.04 26.58
CA TYR A 127 -2.13 -10.86 27.05
C TYR A 127 -1.38 -10.02 28.08
N ALA A 128 -0.75 -10.65 29.08
CA ALA A 128 0.00 -9.93 30.09
C ALA A 128 1.17 -9.12 29.48
N GLY A 129 1.81 -9.64 28.44
CA GLY A 129 2.88 -8.92 27.72
C GLY A 129 2.37 -7.70 26.96
N ILE A 130 1.17 -7.79 26.38
CA ILE A 130 0.54 -6.67 25.66
C ILE A 130 0.06 -5.59 26.63
N GLU A 131 -0.52 -5.98 27.76
CA GLU A 131 -0.88 -5.02 28.81
C GLU A 131 0.35 -4.28 29.34
N GLN A 132 1.46 -4.99 29.51
CA GLN A 132 2.73 -4.38 29.89
C GLN A 132 3.24 -3.41 28.81
N SER A 133 3.16 -3.77 27.52
CA SER A 133 3.63 -2.88 26.44
C SER A 133 2.80 -1.59 26.33
N PHE A 134 1.49 -1.64 26.63
CA PHE A 134 0.67 -0.44 26.77
C PHE A 134 1.14 0.43 27.93
N ASN A 135 1.39 -0.16 29.11
CA ASN A 135 1.90 0.58 30.27
C ASN A 135 3.26 1.22 29.99
N ASP A 136 4.18 0.48 29.37
CA ASP A 136 5.51 0.98 29.01
C ASP A 136 5.40 2.15 28.02
N THR A 137 4.49 2.05 27.04
CA THR A 137 4.19 3.13 26.10
C THR A 137 3.64 4.36 26.83
N GLU A 138 2.72 4.18 27.78
CA GLU A 138 2.18 5.29 28.58
C GLU A 138 3.29 6.02 29.35
N GLN A 139 4.20 5.28 29.99
CA GLN A 139 5.34 5.86 30.69
C GLN A 139 6.26 6.65 29.76
N GLN A 140 6.52 6.11 28.55
CA GLN A 140 7.31 6.81 27.54
C GLN A 140 6.64 8.11 27.07
N LEU A 141 5.32 8.09 26.84
CA LEU A 141 4.56 9.28 26.45
C LEU A 141 4.61 10.37 27.54
N LYS A 142 4.50 9.97 28.82
CA LYS A 142 4.63 10.88 29.96
C LYS A 142 6.06 11.44 30.07
N ALA A 143 7.07 10.58 29.97
CA ALA A 143 8.48 10.98 30.03
C ALA A 143 8.86 11.94 28.90
N ALA A 144 8.25 11.79 27.73
CA ALA A 144 8.43 12.67 26.59
C ALA A 144 7.60 13.97 26.66
N ASN A 145 6.89 14.23 27.77
CA ASN A 145 6.03 15.39 27.98
C ASN A 145 5.00 15.59 26.84
N MET A 146 4.39 14.50 26.38
CA MET A 146 3.40 14.57 25.32
C MET A 146 2.15 15.34 25.77
N PRO A 147 1.47 16.06 24.86
CA PRO A 147 0.23 16.76 25.17
C PRO A 147 -0.83 15.83 25.76
N ALA A 148 -1.70 16.38 26.62
CA ALA A 148 -2.78 15.62 27.28
C ALA A 148 -3.71 14.90 26.28
N GLU A 149 -3.92 15.48 25.09
CA GLU A 149 -4.69 14.85 24.04
C GLU A 149 -4.08 13.50 23.57
N ILE A 150 -2.76 13.40 23.50
CA ILE A 150 -2.08 12.16 23.09
C ILE A 150 -2.24 11.08 24.15
N LEU A 151 -2.12 11.45 25.43
CA LEU A 151 -2.37 10.54 26.55
C LEU A 151 -3.83 10.06 26.54
N GLN A 152 -4.79 10.97 26.32
CA GLN A 152 -6.21 10.62 26.22
C GLN A 152 -6.47 9.63 25.08
N ARG A 153 -5.89 9.85 23.90
CA ARG A 153 -6.00 8.93 22.76
C ARG A 153 -5.40 7.55 23.08
N HIS A 154 -4.27 7.51 23.78
CA HIS A 154 -3.66 6.27 24.25
C HIS A 154 -4.59 5.52 25.22
N HIS A 155 -5.10 6.18 26.26
CA HIS A 155 -6.04 5.57 27.20
C HIS A 155 -7.32 5.06 26.51
N ALA A 156 -7.85 5.82 25.55
CA ALA A 156 -9.00 5.38 24.76
C ALA A 156 -8.68 4.12 23.95
N ALA A 157 -7.49 4.03 23.35
CA ALA A 157 -7.04 2.85 22.62
C ALA A 157 -6.90 1.62 23.55
N VAL A 158 -6.32 1.79 24.74
CA VAL A 158 -6.18 0.74 25.76
C VAL A 158 -7.56 0.24 26.20
N ALA A 159 -8.49 1.13 26.50
CA ALA A 159 -9.85 0.77 26.90
C ALA A 159 -10.59 0.00 25.79
N GLN A 160 -10.44 0.44 24.53
CA GLN A 160 -11.01 -0.26 23.38
C GLN A 160 -10.40 -1.66 23.21
N TYR A 161 -9.08 -1.80 23.37
CA TYR A 161 -8.40 -3.08 23.33
C TYR A 161 -8.94 -4.03 24.40
N GLN A 162 -8.96 -3.60 25.67
CA GLN A 162 -9.42 -4.41 26.80
C GLN A 162 -10.88 -4.87 26.63
N SER A 163 -11.75 -3.98 26.15
CA SER A 163 -13.14 -4.31 25.84
C SER A 163 -13.24 -5.43 24.79
N ARG A 164 -12.49 -5.30 23.69
CA ARG A 164 -12.45 -6.31 22.62
C ARG A 164 -11.84 -7.63 23.08
N GLN A 165 -10.77 -7.57 23.85
CA GLN A 165 -10.13 -8.75 24.44
C GLN A 165 -11.12 -9.52 25.32
N LYS A 166 -11.89 -8.82 26.17
CA LYS A 166 -12.92 -9.44 27.00
C LYS A 166 -14.02 -10.11 26.17
N GLN A 167 -14.53 -9.42 25.15
CA GLN A 167 -15.53 -9.99 24.25
C GLN A 167 -15.00 -11.22 23.50
N PHE A 168 -13.77 -11.16 23.01
CA PHE A 168 -13.10 -12.28 22.36
C PHE A 168 -12.93 -13.48 23.30
N GLN A 169 -12.53 -13.25 24.56
CA GLN A 169 -12.42 -14.30 25.56
C GLN A 169 -13.77 -14.97 25.84
N GLN A 170 -14.84 -14.19 26.00
CA GLN A 170 -16.19 -14.73 26.22
C GLN A 170 -16.64 -15.65 25.07
N LEU A 171 -16.47 -15.20 23.82
CA LEU A 171 -16.79 -16.00 22.63
C LEU A 171 -15.91 -17.25 22.52
N SER A 172 -14.62 -17.11 22.82
CA SER A 172 -13.66 -18.22 22.81
C SER A 172 -14.02 -19.30 23.83
N GLU A 173 -14.39 -18.90 25.05
CA GLU A 173 -14.82 -19.83 26.08
C GLU A 173 -16.14 -20.52 25.74
N GLN A 174 -17.05 -19.84 25.04
CA GLN A 174 -18.28 -20.45 24.56
C GLN A 174 -17.98 -21.56 23.53
N VAL A 175 -17.02 -21.33 22.63
CA VAL A 175 -16.53 -22.35 21.68
C VAL A 175 -15.85 -23.54 22.39
N GLU A 176 -15.15 -23.29 23.50
CA GLU A 176 -14.49 -24.34 24.31
C GLU A 176 -15.51 -25.17 25.13
N ARG A 177 -16.58 -24.55 25.63
CA ARG A 177 -17.59 -25.21 26.49
C ARG A 177 -18.72 -25.90 25.72
N SER A 178 -19.08 -25.40 24.53
CA SER A 178 -20.15 -25.96 23.71
C SER A 178 -19.67 -27.13 22.84
N SER A 179 -20.61 -27.99 22.44
CA SER A 179 -20.36 -29.08 21.48
C SER A 179 -21.45 -29.16 20.41
N GLY A 180 -21.16 -29.83 19.29
CA GLY A 180 -22.13 -30.05 18.22
C GLY A 180 -22.68 -28.75 17.63
N ALA A 181 -24.02 -28.64 17.54
CA ALA A 181 -24.69 -27.50 16.91
C ALA A 181 -24.45 -26.16 17.65
N GLU A 182 -24.32 -26.19 18.98
CA GLU A 182 -24.05 -24.98 19.78
C GLU A 182 -22.64 -24.47 19.54
N GLN A 183 -21.67 -25.38 19.44
CA GLN A 183 -20.28 -25.03 19.10
C GLN A 183 -20.19 -24.37 17.74
N GLN A 184 -20.94 -24.89 16.76
CA GLN A 184 -20.99 -24.29 15.43
C GLN A 184 -21.55 -22.86 15.45
N ARG A 185 -22.59 -22.61 16.25
CA ARG A 185 -23.13 -21.24 16.44
C ARG A 185 -22.10 -20.32 17.08
N ALA A 186 -21.43 -20.77 18.14
CA ALA A 186 -20.37 -20.01 18.81
C ALA A 186 -19.20 -19.69 17.87
N LEU A 187 -18.82 -20.62 16.98
CA LEU A 187 -17.80 -20.40 15.95
C LEU A 187 -18.22 -19.34 14.91
N VAL A 188 -19.49 -19.30 14.53
CA VAL A 188 -20.04 -18.27 13.63
C VAL A 188 -20.07 -16.89 14.31
N GLU A 189 -20.40 -16.84 15.60
CA GLU A 189 -20.34 -15.59 16.35
C GLU A 189 -18.89 -15.09 16.50
N LEU A 190 -17.96 -16.00 16.79
CA LEU A 190 -16.53 -15.70 16.84
C LEU A 190 -16.00 -15.22 15.48
N SER A 191 -16.39 -15.86 14.37
CA SER A 191 -15.98 -15.45 13.03
C SER A 191 -16.53 -14.07 12.67
N ARG A 192 -17.79 -13.78 13.02
CA ARG A 192 -18.41 -12.46 12.83
C ARG A 192 -17.70 -11.39 13.65
N PHE A 193 -17.38 -11.67 14.92
CA PHE A 193 -16.63 -10.76 15.78
C PHE A 193 -15.27 -10.42 15.16
N MET A 194 -14.54 -11.43 14.72
CA MET A 194 -13.24 -11.25 14.06
C MET A 194 -13.35 -10.50 12.72
N GLY A 195 -14.39 -10.77 11.93
CA GLY A 195 -14.67 -10.06 10.69
C GLY A 195 -14.97 -8.57 10.91
N THR A 196 -15.57 -8.22 12.05
CA THR A 196 -15.86 -6.84 12.45
C THR A 196 -14.61 -6.12 12.98
N HIS A 197 -13.71 -6.85 13.63
CA HIS A 197 -12.50 -6.33 14.25
C HIS A 197 -11.24 -6.93 13.61
N GLN A 198 -11.09 -6.73 12.31
CA GLN A 198 -9.91 -7.20 11.59
C GLN A 198 -8.65 -6.47 12.08
N ASN A 199 -7.56 -7.22 12.21
CA ASN A 199 -6.24 -6.64 12.44
C ASN A 199 -5.88 -5.73 11.27
N ALA A 200 -5.33 -4.56 11.58
CA ALA A 200 -4.77 -3.68 10.57
C ALA A 200 -3.68 -4.44 9.80
N LYS A 201 -3.61 -4.21 8.49
CA LYS A 201 -2.54 -4.79 7.68
C LYS A 201 -1.19 -4.30 8.22
N PRO A 202 -0.15 -5.15 8.26
CA PRO A 202 1.18 -4.71 8.65
C PRO A 202 1.59 -3.55 7.73
N HIS A 203 1.87 -2.40 8.33
CA HIS A 203 2.36 -1.25 7.58
C HIS A 203 3.78 -1.56 7.11
N GLN A 204 4.07 -1.32 5.83
CA GLN A 204 5.46 -1.30 5.37
C GLN A 204 6.18 -0.17 6.10
N PHE A 205 7.32 -0.49 6.71
CA PHE A 205 8.14 0.53 7.35
C PHE A 205 8.67 1.48 6.28
N THR A 206 8.18 2.71 6.31
CA THR A 206 8.70 3.80 5.48
C THR A 206 9.75 4.54 6.29
N ASP A 207 11.01 4.42 5.91
CA ASP A 207 12.09 5.23 6.49
C ASP A 207 11.85 6.70 6.14
N PRO A 208 11.61 7.59 7.13
CA PRO A 208 11.37 9.01 6.87
C PRO A 208 12.52 9.70 6.12
N ASN A 209 13.75 9.17 6.23
CA ASN A 209 14.94 9.70 5.57
C ASN A 209 15.21 9.07 4.20
N LYS A 210 14.45 8.04 3.81
CA LYS A 210 14.57 7.35 2.51
C LYS A 210 13.20 7.19 1.85
N LEU A 211 12.44 8.28 1.88
CA LEU A 211 11.20 8.36 1.13
C LEU A 211 11.51 8.29 -0.37
N PRO A 212 10.64 7.65 -1.18
CA PRO A 212 10.81 7.61 -2.64
C PRO A 212 10.70 9.00 -3.28
N PHE A 213 10.20 9.98 -2.53
CA PHE A 213 10.26 11.40 -2.81
C PHE A 213 11.18 12.07 -1.79
N GLY A 214 12.23 12.74 -2.26
CA GLY A 214 13.12 13.51 -1.38
C GLY A 214 12.53 14.87 -1.04
N SER A 215 12.79 15.39 0.16
CA SER A 215 12.65 16.82 0.41
C SER A 215 13.63 17.59 -0.49
N PRO A 216 13.23 18.70 -1.12
CA PRO A 216 14.14 19.48 -1.94
C PRO A 216 15.37 19.89 -1.15
N SER A 217 16.54 19.74 -1.76
CA SER A 217 17.81 20.15 -1.14
C SER A 217 17.76 21.65 -0.84
N ASN A 218 18.18 22.04 0.37
CA ASN A 218 18.36 23.46 0.72
C ASN A 218 19.56 24.11 -0.01
N LYS A 219 20.22 23.38 -0.92
CA LYS A 219 21.20 23.94 -1.85
C LYS A 219 20.49 24.71 -2.96
N VAL A 220 20.05 25.92 -2.61
CA VAL A 220 19.48 26.88 -3.56
C VAL A 220 20.62 27.72 -4.15
N ARG A 221 20.60 27.96 -5.46
CA ARG A 221 21.53 28.91 -6.10
C ARG A 221 21.29 30.30 -5.50
N LYS A 222 22.36 31.03 -5.15
CA LYS A 222 22.22 32.43 -4.70
C LYS A 222 21.49 33.24 -5.78
N PRO A 223 20.62 34.21 -5.39
CA PRO A 223 20.06 35.16 -6.34
C PRO A 223 21.18 35.88 -7.11
N ASN A 224 20.91 36.26 -8.35
CA ASN A 224 21.80 37.19 -9.05
C ASN A 224 21.54 38.58 -8.47
N GLU A 225 22.57 39.23 -7.92
CA GLU A 225 22.42 40.54 -7.26
C GLU A 225 22.70 41.69 -8.23
N THR A 226 23.30 41.38 -9.39
CA THR A 226 23.64 42.37 -10.41
C THR A 226 22.98 42.08 -11.76
N LYS A 227 22.78 43.15 -12.54
CA LYS A 227 22.27 43.06 -13.93
C LYS A 227 23.19 42.18 -14.81
N ALA A 228 24.49 42.26 -14.60
CA ALA A 228 25.48 41.47 -15.34
C ALA A 228 25.36 39.97 -15.03
N GLU A 229 25.26 39.59 -13.75
CA GLU A 229 25.02 38.20 -13.34
C GLU A 229 23.69 37.65 -13.84
N TYR A 230 22.65 38.50 -13.88
CA TYR A 230 21.36 38.14 -14.46
C TYR A 230 21.48 37.85 -15.96
N GLN A 231 22.11 38.74 -16.73
CA GLN A 231 22.33 38.55 -18.16
C GLN A 231 23.16 37.30 -18.48
N ALA A 232 24.21 37.02 -17.70
CA ALA A 232 25.01 35.81 -17.84
C ALA A 232 24.22 34.53 -17.51
N SER A 233 23.20 34.62 -16.63
CA SER A 233 22.34 33.48 -16.30
C SER A 233 21.24 33.20 -17.31
N LEU A 234 20.82 34.20 -18.11
CA LEU A 234 19.79 34.04 -19.16
C LEU A 234 20.30 33.17 -20.30
N PHE A 235 21.60 33.27 -20.62
CA PHE A 235 22.23 32.56 -21.72
C PHE A 235 23.52 31.88 -21.21
N PRO A 236 23.40 30.77 -20.46
CA PRO A 236 24.59 30.00 -20.12
C PRO A 236 25.26 29.58 -21.45
N PRO A 237 26.60 29.73 -21.59
CA PRO A 237 27.31 29.33 -22.80
C PRO A 237 27.30 27.80 -22.88
N LYS A 238 26.22 27.23 -23.40
CA LYS A 238 26.09 25.80 -23.68
C LYS A 238 26.19 25.50 -25.18
N TYR A 239 26.31 26.53 -26.00
CA TYR A 239 26.44 26.38 -27.44
C TYR A 239 27.44 27.42 -27.96
N ASP A 240 28.60 26.95 -28.44
CA ASP A 240 29.54 27.73 -29.27
C ASP A 240 28.97 28.08 -30.65
N LYS A 241 27.69 27.76 -30.91
CA LYS A 241 27.00 28.00 -32.18
C LYS A 241 26.09 29.20 -32.05
N ILE A 242 26.68 30.36 -32.31
CA ILE A 242 25.97 31.59 -32.62
C ILE A 242 25.21 31.34 -33.93
N MET A 243 23.88 31.44 -33.90
CA MET A 243 23.07 31.52 -35.12
C MET A 243 23.26 32.94 -35.69
N LEU A 244 24.07 33.07 -36.75
CA LEU A 244 24.32 34.34 -37.40
C LEU A 244 23.24 34.59 -38.46
N ALA A 245 22.44 35.65 -38.29
CA ALA A 245 21.56 36.18 -39.33
C ALA A 245 22.38 37.11 -40.25
N GLY A 246 23.28 36.53 -41.05
CA GLY A 246 24.16 37.30 -41.95
C GLY A 246 25.23 36.44 -42.62
N ALA A 247 25.97 37.05 -43.56
CA ALA A 247 27.03 36.37 -44.30
C ALA A 247 28.14 35.88 -43.36
N ILE A 248 28.56 34.62 -43.56
CA ILE A 248 29.55 33.93 -42.73
C ILE A 248 30.94 34.52 -43.03
N PRO A 249 31.73 34.93 -42.02
CA PRO A 249 33.10 35.40 -42.23
C PRO A 249 34.00 34.31 -42.83
N ASP A 250 34.93 34.70 -43.70
CA ASP A 250 35.91 33.78 -44.30
C ASP A 250 36.69 33.03 -43.21
N GLY A 251 36.66 31.70 -43.30
CA GLY A 251 37.31 30.78 -42.35
C GLY A 251 36.35 30.04 -41.39
N LEU A 252 35.07 30.42 -41.31
CA LEU A 252 34.07 29.68 -40.54
C LEU A 252 33.35 28.64 -41.42
N LYS A 253 33.57 27.35 -41.16
CA LYS A 253 32.79 26.26 -41.77
C LYS A 253 31.64 25.87 -40.86
N LEU A 254 30.41 26.25 -41.22
CA LEU A 254 29.22 25.64 -40.64
C LEU A 254 29.14 24.19 -41.10
N ALA A 255 28.81 23.28 -40.19
CA ALA A 255 28.46 21.91 -40.59
C ALA A 255 27.26 22.00 -41.54
N GLN A 256 27.40 21.47 -42.76
CA GLN A 256 26.29 21.36 -43.69
C GLN A 256 25.23 20.49 -43.02
N ALA A 257 24.16 21.11 -42.54
CA ALA A 257 22.97 20.39 -42.16
C ALA A 257 22.48 19.68 -43.43
N SER A 258 22.40 18.35 -43.41
CA SER A 258 21.62 17.64 -44.40
C SER A 258 20.17 18.09 -44.21
N LEU A 259 19.72 19.00 -45.07
CA LEU A 259 18.33 19.39 -45.09
C LEU A 259 17.50 18.12 -45.31
N PRO A 260 16.41 17.89 -44.57
CA PRO A 260 15.47 16.82 -44.90
C PRO A 260 14.96 17.03 -46.34
N VAL A 261 14.48 15.93 -46.94
CA VAL A 261 13.98 15.85 -48.33
C VAL A 261 13.27 17.14 -48.72
N LEU A 262 13.72 17.76 -49.82
CA LEU A 262 13.10 18.95 -50.38
C LEU A 262 11.60 18.68 -50.58
N PRO A 263 10.71 19.60 -50.17
CA PRO A 263 9.28 19.43 -50.37
C PRO A 263 8.98 19.08 -51.83
N VAL A 264 8.23 18.00 -52.03
CA VAL A 264 7.81 17.57 -53.37
C VAL A 264 6.49 18.26 -53.72
N ALA A 265 6.14 18.32 -55.01
CA ALA A 265 4.95 19.04 -55.46
C ALA A 265 3.64 18.59 -54.77
N GLN A 266 3.59 17.34 -54.31
CA GLN A 266 2.46 16.78 -53.54
C GLN A 266 2.29 17.43 -52.17
N ASP A 267 3.36 17.92 -51.54
CA ASP A 267 3.30 18.60 -50.24
C ASP A 267 2.65 20.00 -50.32
N THR A 268 2.50 20.53 -51.53
CA THR A 268 1.87 21.84 -51.81
C THR A 268 0.53 21.73 -52.55
N ALA A 269 0.03 20.50 -52.75
CA ALA A 269 -1.23 20.26 -53.44
C ALA A 269 -2.44 20.60 -52.55
N GLU A 270 -3.57 20.86 -53.19
CA GLU A 270 -4.85 21.06 -52.50
C GLU A 270 -5.27 19.76 -51.79
N THR A 271 -5.67 19.88 -50.52
CA THR A 271 -6.16 18.77 -49.70
C THR A 271 -7.61 19.03 -49.30
N GLU A 272 -8.36 18.00 -48.89
CA GLU A 272 -9.78 18.14 -48.54
C GLU A 272 -10.06 19.25 -47.50
N ASP A 273 -9.10 19.49 -46.60
CA ASP A 273 -9.16 20.53 -45.58
C ASP A 273 -8.68 21.93 -46.05
N ILE A 274 -7.94 22.03 -47.18
CA ILE A 274 -7.29 23.26 -47.65
C ILE A 274 -7.49 23.41 -49.17
N GLN A 275 -8.46 24.26 -49.55
CA GLN A 275 -8.76 24.57 -50.94
C GLN A 275 -8.05 25.86 -51.39
N LEU A 276 -7.07 25.73 -52.32
CA LEU A 276 -6.33 26.87 -52.87
C LEU A 276 -7.13 27.57 -53.99
N THR A 277 -8.17 28.29 -53.59
CA THR A 277 -9.03 29.03 -54.52
C THR A 277 -8.24 30.06 -55.36
N PRO A 278 -8.73 30.45 -56.55
CA PRO A 278 -8.02 31.41 -57.43
C PRO A 278 -7.68 32.74 -56.73
N ALA A 279 -8.54 33.22 -55.83
CA ALA A 279 -8.31 34.44 -55.06
C ALA A 279 -7.12 34.31 -54.09
N VAL A 280 -6.94 33.15 -53.45
CA VAL A 280 -5.81 32.89 -52.55
C VAL A 280 -4.50 32.82 -53.33
N LYS A 281 -4.51 32.19 -54.52
CA LYS A 281 -3.34 32.13 -55.41
C LYS A 281 -2.93 33.53 -55.90
N ALA A 282 -3.90 34.37 -56.28
CA ALA A 282 -3.64 35.75 -56.66
C ALA A 282 -3.05 36.57 -55.51
N LYS A 283 -3.57 36.39 -54.28
CA LYS A 283 -3.05 37.10 -53.10
C LYS A 283 -1.63 36.64 -52.73
N ALA A 284 -1.33 35.35 -52.84
CA ALA A 284 0.02 34.83 -52.65
C ALA A 284 1.02 35.42 -53.64
N GLN A 285 0.63 35.59 -54.91
CA GLN A 285 1.44 36.24 -55.94
C GLN A 285 1.67 37.73 -55.65
N GLU A 286 0.65 38.46 -55.20
CA GLU A 286 0.78 39.87 -54.78
C GLU A 286 1.81 40.02 -53.63
N LEU A 287 1.84 39.05 -52.71
CA LEU A 287 2.79 38.97 -51.60
C LEU A 287 4.14 38.32 -51.99
N ASN A 288 4.38 38.17 -53.29
CA ASN A 288 5.60 37.61 -53.87
C ASN A 288 5.96 36.21 -53.33
N ASN A 289 4.95 35.42 -52.95
CA ASN A 289 5.08 34.10 -52.32
C ASN A 289 5.98 34.09 -51.07
N ASN A 290 6.08 35.20 -50.34
CA ASN A 290 6.89 35.28 -49.13
C ASN A 290 6.11 34.70 -47.93
N PRO A 291 6.59 33.61 -47.29
CA PRO A 291 5.84 32.93 -46.23
C PRO A 291 5.59 33.80 -45.01
N VAL A 292 6.50 34.73 -44.69
CA VAL A 292 6.32 35.64 -43.55
C VAL A 292 5.22 36.66 -43.83
N GLN A 293 5.18 37.19 -45.06
CA GLN A 293 4.14 38.15 -45.46
C GLN A 293 2.77 37.48 -45.55
N ILE A 294 2.73 36.26 -46.09
CA ILE A 294 1.50 35.46 -46.15
C ILE A 294 0.99 35.15 -44.74
N TYR A 295 1.86 34.73 -43.82
CA TYR A 295 1.48 34.47 -42.43
C TYR A 295 0.92 35.72 -41.73
N ASN A 296 1.55 36.87 -41.93
CA ASN A 296 1.08 38.14 -41.35
C ASN A 296 -0.26 38.62 -41.93
N TRP A 297 -0.60 38.22 -43.15
CA TRP A 297 -1.90 38.53 -43.76
C TRP A 297 -3.03 37.61 -43.28
N VAL A 298 -2.72 36.34 -42.99
CA VAL A 298 -3.71 35.35 -42.51
C VAL A 298 -4.05 35.53 -41.03
N ARG A 299 -3.10 36.03 -40.23
CA ARG A 299 -3.25 36.23 -38.78
C ARG A 299 -4.17 37.40 -38.45
#